data_AF-A0A936BIQ4-F1
#
_entry.id   AF-A0A936BIQ4-F1
#
_cell.length_a   1.000
_cell.length_b   1.000
_cell.length_c   1.000
_cell.angle_alpha   90.00
_cell.angle_beta   90.00
_cell.angle_gamma   90.00
#
_symmetry.space_group_name_H-M   'P 1'
#
loop_
_entity.id
_entity.type
_entity.pdbx_description
1 polymer ?
#
loop_
_entity_poly.entity_id
_entity_poly.type
_entity_poly.pdbx_seq_one_letter_code
_entity_poly.pdbx_strand_id
1 'polypeptide(L)' 'MKMKETGVVKLDVYNILGEKVLAVLDEELSGGIHEIDIDGSRLASGTYIYQLNIDGKFSQVKKMNLIK' A
#
# COMPACT_ATOMS: atom_id res chain seq x y z
N MET A 1 -5.10 7.27 -5.11
CA MET A 1 -3.84 7.42 -5.87
C MET A 1 -4.13 7.94 -7.25
N LYS A 2 -3.34 8.89 -7.79
CA LYS A 2 -3.50 9.37 -9.18
C LYS A 2 -2.36 8.83 -10.05
N MET A 3 -2.70 8.18 -11.15
CA MET A 3 -1.78 7.66 -12.17
C MET A 3 -1.93 8.44 -13.47
N LYS A 4 -0.81 8.75 -14.12
CA LYS A 4 -0.80 9.45 -15.41
C LYS A 4 -0.96 8.50 -16.59
N GLU A 5 -0.49 7.28 -16.44
CA GLU A 5 -0.47 6.21 -17.45
C GLU A 5 -0.66 4.87 -16.75
N THR A 6 -0.86 3.80 -17.52
CA THR A 6 -0.97 2.44 -17.00
C THR A 6 0.36 1.99 -16.39
N GLY A 7 0.30 1.27 -15.26
CA GLY A 7 1.49 0.69 -14.64
C GLY A 7 1.16 -0.38 -13.61
N VAL A 8 2.14 -1.22 -13.28
CA VAL A 8 2.07 -2.23 -12.23
C VAL A 8 2.21 -1.57 -10.88
N VAL A 9 1.16 -1.66 -10.07
CA VAL A 9 1.06 -1.04 -8.76
C VAL A 9 1.16 -2.10 -7.68
N LYS A 10 2.12 -1.91 -6.78
CA LYS A 10 2.26 -2.73 -5.57
C LYS A 10 2.00 -1.88 -4.32
N LEU A 11 1.10 -2.34 -3.47
CA LEU A 11 0.83 -1.75 -2.18
C LEU A 11 1.00 -2.82 -1.09
N ASP A 12 2.04 -2.66 -0.29
CA ASP A 12 2.39 -3.59 0.77
C ASP A 12 2.38 -2.87 2.12
N VAL A 13 1.99 -3.60 3.17
CA VAL A 13 2.01 -3.13 4.57
C VAL A 13 3.03 -3.95 5.36
N TYR A 14 3.77 -3.23 6.18
CA TYR A 14 4.85 -3.71 7.03
C TYR A 14 4.60 -3.30 8.47
N ASN A 15 5.09 -4.11 9.41
CA ASN A 15 5.18 -3.71 10.80
C ASN A 15 6.43 -2.83 11.06
N ILE A 16 6.59 -2.34 12.29
CA ILE A 16 7.73 -1.48 12.66
C ILE A 16 9.10 -2.16 12.59
N LEU A 17 9.14 -3.49 12.55
CA LEU A 17 10.36 -4.28 12.38
C LEU A 17 10.75 -4.43 10.90
N GLY A 18 9.91 -3.93 9.98
CA GLY A 18 10.11 -4.05 8.54
C GLY A 18 9.62 -5.37 7.95
N GLU A 19 8.90 -6.18 8.71
CA GLU A 19 8.32 -7.44 8.22
C GLU A 19 7.05 -7.14 7.43
N LYS A 20 6.93 -7.70 6.23
CA LYS A 20 5.71 -7.59 5.41
C LYS A 20 4.59 -8.40 6.07
N VAL A 21 3.51 -7.72 6.43
CA VAL A 21 2.36 -8.33 7.13
C VAL A 21 1.11 -8.45 6.26
N LEU A 22 1.01 -7.66 5.19
CA LEU A 22 -0.13 -7.70 4.27
C LEU A 22 0.30 -7.22 2.87
N ALA A 23 -0.08 -7.96 1.84
CA ALA A 23 -0.07 -7.49 0.45
C ALA A 23 -1.49 -7.00 0.13
N VAL A 24 -1.65 -5.70 -0.15
CA VAL A 24 -2.95 -5.08 -0.42
C VAL A 24 -3.25 -5.13 -1.91
N LEU A 25 -2.25 -4.84 -2.74
CA LEU A 25 -2.39 -4.74 -4.18
C LEU A 25 -1.10 -5.19 -4.86
N ASP A 26 -1.20 -5.94 -5.95
CA ASP A 26 -0.11 -6.25 -6.88
C ASP A 26 -0.72 -6.49 -8.27
N GLU A 27 -1.15 -5.41 -8.93
CA GLU A 27 -1.83 -5.50 -10.23
C GLU A 27 -1.51 -4.32 -11.15
N GLU A 28 -1.79 -4.51 -12.44
CA GLU A 28 -1.70 -3.44 -13.43
C GLU A 28 -2.95 -2.55 -13.36
N LEU A 29 -2.75 -1.26 -13.09
CA LEU A 29 -3.81 -0.26 -13.06
C LEU A 29 -3.66 0.73 -14.20
N SER A 30 -4.78 1.08 -14.83
CA SER A 30 -4.82 2.10 -15.87
C SER A 30 -4.60 3.52 -15.32
N GLY A 31 -4.23 4.46 -16.19
CA GLY A 31 -4.15 5.87 -15.82
C GLY A 31 -5.51 6.38 -15.30
N GLY A 32 -5.51 7.10 -14.17
CA GLY A 32 -6.75 7.51 -13.51
C GLY A 32 -6.58 7.80 -12.02
N ILE A 33 -7.70 7.91 -11.31
CA ILE A 33 -7.74 8.01 -9.85
C ILE A 33 -8.28 6.70 -9.32
N HIS A 34 -7.51 6.06 -8.44
CA HIS A 34 -7.84 4.79 -7.81
C HIS A 34 -7.95 4.97 -6.30
N GLU A 35 -9.01 4.44 -5.71
CA GLU A 35 -9.18 4.34 -4.27
C GLU A 35 -9.00 2.88 -3.86
N ILE A 36 -8.20 2.64 -2.82
CA ILE A 36 -7.82 1.29 -2.39
C ILE A 36 -8.07 1.23 -0.90
N ASP A 37 -8.97 0.34 -0.50
CA ASP A 37 -9.25 0.05 0.90
C ASP A 37 -8.25 -0.99 1.44
N ILE A 38 -7.73 -0.74 2.63
CA ILE A 38 -6.88 -1.69 3.34
C ILE A 38 -7.73 -2.38 4.40
N ASP A 39 -8.02 -3.66 4.21
CA ASP A 39 -8.65 -4.48 5.25
C ASP A 39 -7.67 -4.78 6.38
N GLY A 40 -7.74 -3.97 7.43
CA GLY A 40 -6.96 -4.13 8.66
C GLY A 40 -7.59 -5.05 9.71
N SER A 41 -8.71 -5.73 9.42
CA SER A 41 -9.48 -6.49 10.42
C SER A 41 -8.67 -7.57 11.15
N ARG A 42 -7.68 -8.16 10.46
CA ARG A 42 -6.78 -9.21 10.99
C ARG A 42 -5.52 -8.65 11.65
N LEU A 43 -5.31 -7.34 11.61
CA LEU A 43 -4.16 -6.68 12.21
C LEU A 43 -4.51 -6.21 13.63
N ALA A 44 -3.53 -6.28 14.53
CA ALA A 44 -3.65 -5.70 15.86
C ALA A 44 -3.58 -4.16 15.78
N SER A 45 -4.18 -3.46 16.74
CA SER A 45 -4.00 -2.01 16.86
C SER A 45 -2.51 -1.69 17.02
N GLY A 46 -2.04 -0.66 16.33
CA GLY A 46 -0.62 -0.33 16.31
C GLY A 46 -0.20 0.50 15.11
N THR A 47 1.09 0.77 15.03
CA THR A 47 1.69 1.52 13.92
C THR A 47 2.17 0.57 12.84
N TYR A 48 1.82 0.88 11.60
CA TYR A 48 2.24 0.17 10.41
C TYR A 48 2.83 1.14 9.39
N ILE A 49 3.67 0.60 8.52
CA ILE A 49 4.25 1.31 7.40
C ILE A 49 3.68 0.69 6.13
N TYR A 50 3.18 1.50 5.21
CA TYR A 50 2.81 1.00 3.89
C TYR A 50 3.70 1.61 2.82
N GLN A 51 4.02 0.79 1.83
CA GLN A 51 4.82 1.18 0.68
C GLN A 51 3.98 0.99 -0.57
N LEU A 52 3.80 2.10 -1.29
CA LEU A 52 3.28 2.12 -2.64
C LEU A 52 4.47 2.11 -3.61
N ASN A 53 4.44 1.23 -4.60
CA ASN A 53 5.38 1.17 -5.70
C ASN A 53 4.61 1.15 -7.03
N ILE A 54 5.10 1.90 -8.03
CA ILE A 54 4.56 1.88 -9.39
C ILE A 54 5.73 1.63 -10.34
N ASP A 55 5.69 0.49 -11.05
CA ASP A 55 6.69 0.04 -12.04
C ASP A 55 8.15 0.07 -11.56
N GLY A 56 8.40 0.04 -10.26
CA GLY A 56 9.73 0.28 -9.70
C GLY A 56 10.28 1.70 -9.86
N LYS A 57 9.56 2.61 -10.53
CA LYS A 57 9.99 3.98 -10.84
C LYS A 57 9.54 4.99 -9.79
N PHE A 58 8.36 4.78 -9.23
CA PHE A 58 7.82 5.60 -8.16
C PHE A 58 7.68 4.76 -6.89
N SER A 59 8.20 5.27 -5.77
CA SER A 59 7.94 4.68 -4.46
C SER A 59 7.54 5.76 -3.46
N GLN A 60 6.48 5.48 -2.71
CA GLN A 60 6.03 6.32 -1.61
C GLN A 60 5.84 5.44 -0.38
N VAL A 61 6.51 5.81 0.70
CA VAL A 61 6.38 5.15 2.01
C VAL A 61 5.65 6.09 2.95
N LYS A 62 4.65 5.57 3.65
CA LYS A 62 3.85 6.33 4.62
C LYS A 62 3.55 5.46 5.84
N LYS A 63 3.28 6.13 6.95
CA LYS A 63 2.94 5.50 8.23
C LYS A 63 1.45 5.61 8.47
N MET A 64 0.84 4.56 9.01
CA MET A 64 -0.54 4.54 9.48
C MET A 64 -0.62 4.03 10.92
N ASN A 65 -1.59 4.51 11.68
CA ASN A 65 -1.95 3.95 12.97
C ASN A 65 -3.31 3.25 12.81
N LEU A 66 -3.35 1.97 13.12
CA LEU A 66 -4.58 1.20 13.17
C LEU A 66 -5.13 1.25 14.61
N ILE A 67 -6.35 1.74 14.73
CA ILE A 67 -7.11 1.81 15.99
C ILE A 67 -8.33 0.92 15.83
N LYS A 68 -8.63 0.11 16.84
CA LYS A 68 -9.85 -0.72 16.88
C LYS A 68 -10.98 0.00 17.58
#